data_AF-A0A1C6BX24-F1
#
_entry.id   AF-A0A1C6BX24-F1
#
_cell.length_a   1.000
_cell.length_b   1.000
_cell.length_c   1.000
_cell.angle_alpha   90.00
_cell.angle_beta   90.00
_cell.angle_gamma   90.00
#
_symmetry.space_group_name_H-M   'P 1'
#
loop_
_entity.id
_entity.type
_entity.pdbx_description
1 polymer ?
#
loop_
_entity_poly.entity_id
_entity_poly.type
_entity_poly.pdbx_seq_one_letter_code
_entity_poly.pdbx_strand_id
1 'polypeptide(L)'
;MKIKSVRNLASGILLMFLAAACACKLLLDGFQLRFLLSALLAVSISLVSFYFAFTHRGIEEELSRYADERDRYLAIKSGHATVRIMNYLLLGGCWIALVLYGFTKSALALSVAATLCGVLIAMFIIMLGVNLYYERRG
;
A
#
# COMPACT_ATOMS: atom_id res chain seq x y z
N MET A 1 -3.87 -10.82 -24.13
CA MET A 1 -4.03 -9.89 -22.99
C MET A 1 -3.76 -8.48 -23.48
N LYS A 2 -4.74 -7.56 -23.44
CA LYS A 2 -4.52 -6.14 -23.79
C LYS A 2 -3.92 -5.42 -22.58
N ILE A 3 -2.78 -4.76 -22.76
CA ILE A 3 -2.15 -3.93 -21.73
C ILE A 3 -2.96 -2.64 -21.61
N LYS A 4 -3.59 -2.40 -20.45
CA LYS A 4 -4.45 -1.23 -20.24
C LYS A 4 -3.73 -0.05 -19.59
N SER A 5 -2.68 -0.30 -18.79
CA SER A 5 -1.86 0.77 -18.21
C SER A 5 -0.36 0.49 -18.29
N VAL A 6 0.35 1.23 -19.15
CA VAL A 6 1.80 1.09 -19.37
C VAL A 6 2.61 1.49 -18.12
N ARG A 7 2.13 2.50 -17.37
CA ARG A 7 2.81 2.98 -16.16
C ARG A 7 2.88 1.93 -15.05
N ASN A 8 1.77 1.24 -14.77
CA ASN A 8 1.75 0.21 -13.74
C ASN A 8 2.56 -1.02 -14.17
N LEU A 9 2.55 -1.34 -15.47
CA LEU A 9 3.41 -2.38 -16.04
C LEU A 9 4.90 -2.07 -15.83
N ALA A 10 5.34 -0.85 -16.17
CA ALA A 10 6.72 -0.42 -15.97
C ALA A 10 7.15 -0.46 -14.50
N SER A 11 6.26 -0.03 -13.59
CA SER A 11 6.52 -0.12 -12.14
C SER A 11 6.65 -1.57 -11.65
N GLY A 12 5.80 -2.48 -12.16
CA GLY A 12 5.85 -3.89 -11.83
C GLY A 12 7.15 -4.55 -12.29
N ILE A 13 7.60 -4.24 -13.51
CA ILE A 13 8.88 -4.73 -14.05
C ILE A 13 10.06 -4.21 -13.23
N LEU A 14 10.11 -2.92 -12.93
CA LEU A 14 11.18 -2.33 -12.10
C LEU A 14 11.27 -2.99 -10.73
N LEU A 15 10.13 -3.19 -10.06
CA LEU A 15 10.08 -3.86 -8.75
C LEU A 15 10.50 -5.33 -8.84
N MET A 16 10.22 -6.00 -9.97
CA MET A 16 10.64 -7.37 -10.21
C MET A 16 12.16 -7.47 -10.38
N PHE A 17 12.79 -6.52 -11.08
CA PHE A 17 14.25 -6.42 -11.14
C PHE A 17 14.86 -6.17 -9.75
N LEU A 18 14.24 -5.31 -8.94
CA LEU A 18 14.71 -5.02 -7.59
C LEU A 18 14.58 -6.25 -6.66
N ALA A 19 13.50 -7.02 -6.80
CA ALA A 19 13.31 -8.29 -6.10
C ALA A 19 14.39 -9.32 -6.49
N ALA A 20 14.67 -9.44 -7.79
CA ALA A 20 15.71 -10.33 -8.30
C ALA A 20 17.11 -9.94 -7.78
N ALA A 21 17.42 -8.64 -7.72
CA ALA A 21 18.67 -8.15 -7.14
C ALA A 21 18.80 -8.51 -5.64
N CYS A 22 17.72 -8.37 -4.86
CA CYS A 22 17.69 -8.79 -3.46
C CYS A 22 17.87 -10.30 -3.31
N ALA A 23 17.24 -11.10 -4.18
CA ALA A 23 17.36 -12.56 -4.17
C ALA A 23 18.78 -13.03 -4.55
N CYS A 24 19.42 -12.40 -5.55
CA CYS A 24 20.82 -12.65 -5.90
C CYS A 24 21.75 -12.32 -4.73
N LYS A 25 21.52 -11.21 -4.03
CA LYS A 25 22.30 -10.85 -2.85
C LYS A 25 22.14 -11.86 -1.71
N LEU A 26 20.94 -12.39 -1.50
CA LEU A 26 20.67 -13.45 -0.51
C LEU A 26 21.43 -14.75 -0.83
N LEU A 27 21.56 -15.10 -2.11
CA LEU A 27 22.29 -16.30 -2.56
C LEU A 27 23.81 -16.17 -2.42
N LEU A 28 24.35 -14.95 -2.56
CA LEU A 28 25.79 -14.67 -2.52
C LEU A 28 26.33 -14.43 -1.10
N ASP A 29 25.64 -13.61 -0.30
CA ASP A 29 26.12 -13.18 1.04
C ASP A 29 25.57 -14.06 2.19
N GLY A 30 24.75 -15.07 1.89
CA GLY A 30 24.13 -15.98 2.86
C GLY A 30 22.78 -15.48 3.40
N PHE A 31 22.13 -16.33 4.19
CA PHE A 31 20.75 -16.11 4.63
C PHE A 31 20.64 -14.96 5.65
N GLN A 32 20.22 -13.79 5.18
CA GLN A 32 19.81 -12.68 6.03
C GLN A 32 18.33 -12.37 5.87
N LEU A 33 17.60 -12.41 6.99
CA LEU A 33 16.15 -12.19 7.06
C LEU A 33 15.72 -10.86 6.40
N ARG A 34 16.57 -9.83 6.46
CA ARG A 34 16.30 -8.49 5.91
C ARG A 34 16.10 -8.51 4.39
N PHE A 35 16.97 -9.21 3.67
CA PHE A 35 16.89 -9.31 2.20
C PHE A 35 15.74 -10.21 1.75
N LEU A 36 15.39 -11.22 2.55
CA LEU A 36 14.22 -12.07 2.29
C LEU A 36 12.92 -11.25 2.42
N LEU A 37 12.78 -10.48 3.49
CA LEU A 37 11.62 -9.60 3.72
C LEU A 37 11.48 -8.54 2.62
N SER A 38 12.58 -7.91 2.21
CA SER A 38 12.54 -6.91 1.13
C SER A 38 12.19 -7.53 -0.22
N ALA A 39 12.73 -8.72 -0.54
CA ALA A 39 12.39 -9.44 -1.76
C ALA A 39 10.90 -9.84 -1.79
N LEU A 40 10.38 -10.36 -0.68
CA LEU A 40 8.97 -10.76 -0.56
C LEU A 40 8.03 -9.56 -0.76
N LEU A 41 8.35 -8.42 -0.15
CA LEU A 41 7.61 -7.17 -0.32
C LEU A 41 7.63 -6.69 -1.77
N ALA A 42 8.82 -6.64 -2.39
CA ALA A 42 8.98 -6.21 -3.77
C ALA A 42 8.20 -7.09 -4.76
N VAL A 43 8.20 -8.42 -4.55
CA VAL A 43 7.39 -9.37 -5.33
C VAL A 43 5.90 -9.11 -5.14
N SER A 44 5.45 -8.93 -3.91
CA SER A 44 4.04 -8.67 -3.59
C SER A 44 3.53 -7.40 -4.28
N ILE A 45 4.32 -6.31 -4.24
CA ILE A 45 3.96 -5.04 -4.90
C ILE A 45 4.01 -5.20 -6.43
N SER A 46 4.99 -5.92 -6.97
CA SER A 46 5.09 -6.20 -8.40
C SER A 46 3.87 -6.96 -8.94
N LEU A 47 3.40 -7.99 -8.21
CA LEU A 47 2.19 -8.74 -8.53
C LEU A 47 0.95 -7.84 -8.57
N VAL A 48 0.80 -6.94 -7.58
CA VAL A 48 -0.30 -5.97 -7.55
C VAL A 48 -0.21 -5.01 -8.74
N SER A 49 0.98 -4.50 -9.06
CA SER A 49 1.21 -3.64 -10.22
C SER A 49 0.89 -4.33 -11.54
N PHE A 50 1.22 -5.61 -11.69
CA PHE A 50 0.84 -6.40 -12.86
C PHE A 50 -0.66 -6.65 -12.90
N TYR A 51 -1.28 -7.01 -11.77
CA TYR A 51 -2.73 -7.17 -11.69
C TYR A 51 -3.44 -5.91 -12.15
N PHE A 52 -3.03 -4.73 -11.68
CA PHE A 52 -3.58 -3.46 -12.16
C PHE A 52 -3.25 -3.19 -13.63
N ALA A 53 -2.05 -3.54 -14.12
CA ALA A 53 -1.69 -3.34 -15.53
C ALA A 53 -2.58 -4.11 -16.52
N PHE A 54 -3.07 -5.29 -16.09
CA PHE A 54 -3.91 -6.16 -16.91
C PHE A 54 -5.40 -6.09 -16.60
N THR A 55 -5.79 -5.79 -15.35
CA THR A 55 -7.18 -5.84 -14.87
C THR A 55 -7.82 -4.47 -14.80
N HIS A 56 -7.06 -3.42 -14.48
CA HIS A 56 -7.63 -2.07 -14.39
C HIS A 56 -8.20 -1.71 -15.75
N ARG A 57 -9.53 -1.57 -15.80
CA ARG A 57 -10.27 -1.27 -17.01
C ARG A 57 -9.86 0.12 -17.51
N GLY A 58 -10.03 0.36 -18.81
CA GLY A 58 -9.64 1.66 -19.37
C GLY A 58 -10.42 2.77 -18.68
N ILE A 59 -9.87 3.98 -18.61
CA ILE A 59 -10.46 5.13 -17.90
C ILE A 59 -11.93 5.37 -18.34
N GLU A 60 -12.27 5.06 -19.59
CA GLU A 60 -13.59 5.19 -20.20
C GLU A 60 -14.64 4.17 -19.67
N GLU A 61 -14.21 2.95 -19.34
CA GLU A 61 -15.06 1.92 -18.72
C GLU A 61 -15.36 2.24 -17.23
N GLU A 62 -14.47 2.96 -16.55
CA GLU A 62 -14.73 3.44 -15.18
C GLU A 62 -15.64 4.66 -15.18
N LEU A 63 -15.46 5.59 -16.11
CA LEU A 63 -16.25 6.81 -16.21
C LEU A 63 -17.72 6.51 -16.50
N SER A 64 -18.00 5.54 -17.38
CA SER A 64 -19.37 5.09 -17.69
C SER A 64 -20.05 4.37 -16.53
N ARG A 65 -19.29 3.72 -15.65
CA ARG A 65 -19.83 3.03 -14.47
C ARG A 65 -20.13 3.98 -13.31
N TYR A 66 -19.38 5.08 -13.19
CA TYR A 66 -19.67 6.16 -12.25
C TYR A 66 -20.85 7.05 -12.69
N ALA A 67 -21.43 6.81 -13.87
CA ALA A 67 -22.63 7.53 -14.33
C ALA A 67 -23.89 7.16 -13.53
N ASP A 68 -23.93 5.97 -12.91
CA ASP A 68 -25.03 5.57 -12.03
C ASP A 68 -24.78 6.08 -10.59
N GLU A 69 -25.75 6.81 -10.04
CA GLU A 69 -25.71 7.36 -8.68
C GLU A 69 -25.51 6.26 -7.62
N ARG A 70 -26.06 5.06 -7.86
CA ARG A 70 -25.94 3.94 -6.93
C ARG A 70 -24.50 3.43 -6.82
N ASP A 71 -23.82 3.30 -7.95
CA ASP A 71 -22.43 2.81 -7.99
C ASP A 71 -21.49 3.87 -7.39
N ARG A 72 -21.78 5.16 -7.58
CA ARG A 72 -21.07 6.26 -6.90
C ARG A 72 -21.23 6.21 -5.38
N TYR A 73 -22.45 5.99 -4.88
CA TYR A 73 -22.69 5.84 -3.44
C TYR A 73 -21.95 4.62 -2.86
N LEU A 74 -21.97 3.49 -3.58
CA LEU A 74 -21.28 2.27 -3.17
C LEU A 74 -19.75 2.47 -3.13
N ALA A 75 -19.19 3.20 -4.09
CA ALA A 75 -17.77 3.55 -4.11
C ALA A 75 -17.36 4.42 -2.92
N ILE A 76 -18.16 5.45 -2.58
CA ILE A 76 -17.91 6.31 -1.40
C ILE A 76 -17.99 5.47 -0.11
N LYS A 77 -19.04 4.65 0.04
CA LYS A 77 -19.25 3.81 1.23
C LYS A 77 -18.12 2.79 1.41
N SER A 78 -17.72 2.12 0.33
CA SER A 78 -16.62 1.14 0.36
C SER A 78 -15.26 1.80 0.59
N GLY A 79 -15.02 2.99 0.03
CA GLY A 79 -13.82 3.79 0.30
C GLY A 79 -13.70 4.16 1.78
N HIS A 80 -14.76 4.71 2.39
CA HIS A 80 -14.77 5.02 3.82
C HIS A 80 -14.58 3.77 4.69
N ALA A 81 -15.22 2.65 4.33
CA ALA A 81 -15.06 1.39 5.06
C ALA A 81 -13.61 0.88 4.97
N THR A 82 -12.99 0.94 3.79
CA THR A 82 -11.60 0.51 3.55
C THR A 82 -10.63 1.30 4.41
N VAL A 83 -10.74 2.64 4.38
CA VAL A 83 -9.90 3.53 5.18
C VAL A 83 -10.08 3.25 6.67
N ARG A 84 -11.32 3.04 7.13
CA ARG A 84 -11.61 2.72 8.54
C ARG A 84 -10.95 1.42 8.96
N ILE A 85 -11.07 0.36 8.16
CA ILE A 85 -10.45 -0.94 8.44
C ILE A 85 -8.93 -0.81 8.47
N MET A 86 -8.33 -0.12 7.49
CA MET A 86 -6.88 0.11 7.45
C MET A 86 -6.39 0.87 8.68
N ASN A 87 -7.12 1.91 9.12
CA ASN A 87 -6.77 2.64 10.34
C ASN A 87 -6.80 1.75 11.59
N TYR A 88 -7.83 0.92 11.75
CA TYR A 88 -7.87 -0.03 12.87
C TYR A 88 -6.74 -1.05 12.82
N LEU A 89 -6.37 -1.52 11.63
CA LEU A 89 -5.32 -2.51 11.44
C LEU A 89 -3.93 -1.92 11.74
N LEU A 90 -3.67 -0.70 11.26
CA LEU A 90 -2.46 0.07 11.57
C LEU A 90 -2.37 0.40 13.07
N LEU A 91 -3.47 0.83 13.68
CA LEU A 91 -3.52 1.15 15.10
C LEU A 91 -3.29 -0.11 15.94
N GLY A 92 -3.99 -1.21 15.64
CA GLY A 92 -3.80 -2.49 16.31
C GLY A 92 -2.36 -2.99 16.20
N GLY A 93 -1.76 -2.91 15.00
CA GLY A 93 -0.35 -3.23 14.79
C GLY A 93 0.60 -2.35 15.61
N CYS A 94 0.31 -1.04 15.71
CA CYS A 94 1.09 -0.11 16.51
C CYS A 94 1.05 -0.47 18.01
N TRP A 95 -0.15 -0.74 18.55
CA TRP A 95 -0.32 -1.17 19.93
C TRP A 95 0.40 -2.49 20.22
N ILE A 96 0.27 -3.48 19.33
CA ILE A 96 0.99 -4.76 19.47
C ILE A 96 2.49 -4.52 19.49
N ALA A 97 3.03 -3.69 18.60
CA ALA A 97 4.45 -3.36 18.54
C ALA A 97 4.94 -2.64 19.81
N LEU A 98 4.15 -1.71 20.37
CA LEU A 98 4.46 -1.03 21.63
C LEU A 98 4.43 -1.98 22.83
N VAL A 99 3.45 -2.88 22.90
CA VAL A 99 3.39 -3.93 23.94
C VAL A 99 4.61 -4.84 23.84
N LEU A 100 4.96 -5.28 22.62
CA LEU A 100 6.12 -6.12 22.38
C LEU A 100 7.43 -5.41 22.73
N TYR A 101 7.51 -4.10 22.49
CA TYR A 101 8.62 -3.26 22.95
C TYR A 101 8.70 -3.21 24.48
N GLY A 102 7.58 -3.10 25.18
CA GLY A 102 7.51 -3.11 26.65
C GLY A 102 8.13 -4.37 27.26
N PHE A 103 7.92 -5.53 26.64
CA PHE A 103 8.48 -6.81 27.09
C PHE A 103 9.93 -7.04 26.65
N THR A 104 10.25 -6.74 25.39
CA THR A 104 11.55 -7.12 24.80
C THR A 104 12.61 -6.01 24.90
N LYS A 105 12.21 -4.76 25.18
CA LYS A 105 13.05 -3.54 25.16
C LYS A 105 13.84 -3.37 23.86
N SER A 106 13.42 -4.04 22.79
CA SER A 106 14.19 -4.13 21.55
C SER A 106 14.05 -2.86 20.70
N ALA A 107 15.17 -2.33 20.20
CA ALA A 107 15.17 -1.13 19.36
C ALA A 107 14.36 -1.31 18.06
N LEU A 108 14.23 -2.55 17.57
CA LEU A 108 13.45 -2.88 16.38
C LEU A 108 11.94 -2.76 16.61
N ALA A 109 11.43 -3.14 17.78
CA ALA A 109 10.00 -3.00 18.07
C ALA A 109 9.59 -1.52 18.16
N LEU A 110 10.47 -0.67 18.70
CA LEU A 110 10.25 0.77 18.76
C LEU A 110 10.23 1.41 17.37
N SER A 111 11.15 1.02 16.47
CA SER A 111 11.18 1.55 15.11
C SER A 111 9.94 1.15 14.31
N VAL A 112 9.44 -0.08 14.47
CA VAL A 112 8.18 -0.54 13.85
C VAL A 112 6.98 0.24 14.38
N ALA A 113 6.89 0.47 15.69
CA ALA A 113 5.81 1.28 16.26
C ALA A 113 5.86 2.73 15.75
N ALA A 114 7.05 3.32 15.68
CA ALA A 114 7.24 4.68 15.20
C ALA A 114 6.86 4.82 13.71
N THR A 115 7.22 3.86 12.86
CA THR A 115 6.85 3.90 11.43
C THR A 115 5.35 3.73 11.23
N LEU A 116 4.69 2.80 11.94
CA LEU A 116 3.23 2.65 11.90
C LEU A 116 2.50 3.91 12.35
N CYS A 117 3.00 4.57 13.39
CA CYS A 117 2.47 5.86 13.86
C CYS A 117 2.66 6.96 12.80
N GLY A 118 3.83 7.03 12.18
CA GLY A 118 4.11 7.96 11.08
C GLY A 118 3.16 7.79 9.89
N VAL A 119 2.86 6.54 9.51
CA VAL A 119 1.91 6.23 8.43
C VAL A 119 0.49 6.69 8.78
N LEU A 120 0.03 6.49 10.03
CA LEU A 120 -1.28 6.97 10.49
C LEU A 120 -1.38 8.51 10.42
N ILE A 121 -0.36 9.22 10.88
CA ILE A 121 -0.31 10.69 10.81
C ILE A 121 -0.30 11.17 9.36
N ALA A 122 0.50 10.54 8.50
CA ALA A 122 0.54 10.88 7.07
C ALA A 122 -0.82 10.67 6.39
N MET A 123 -1.49 9.54 6.64
CA MET A 123 -2.85 9.29 6.15
C MET A 123 -3.84 10.37 6.61
N PHE A 124 -3.75 10.78 7.87
CA PHE A 124 -4.60 11.84 8.42
C PHE A 124 -4.35 13.19 7.73
N ILE A 125 -3.09 13.59 7.56
CA ILE A 125 -2.72 14.84 6.88
C ILE A 125 -3.21 14.84 5.43
N ILE A 126 -3.03 13.72 4.70
CA ILE A 126 -3.50 13.58 3.32
C ILE A 126 -5.02 13.71 3.27
N MET A 127 -5.74 13.04 4.16
CA MET A 127 -7.20 13.13 4.21
C MET A 127 -7.68 14.56 4.49
N LEU A 128 -7.04 15.24 5.44
CA LEU A 128 -7.34 16.62 5.76
C LEU A 128 -7.06 17.55 4.56
N GLY A 129 -5.92 17.39 3.91
CA GLY A 129 -5.53 18.17 2.73
C GLY A 129 -6.49 17.98 1.56
N VAL A 130 -6.90 16.74 1.29
CA VAL A 130 -7.90 16.42 0.26
C VAL A 130 -9.25 17.04 0.63
N ASN A 131 -9.68 16.93 1.88
CA ASN A 131 -10.96 17.51 2.32
C ASN A 131 -10.98 19.03 2.16
N LEU A 132 -9.94 19.73 2.63
CA LEU A 132 -9.79 21.18 2.49
C LEU A 132 -9.73 21.62 1.03
N TYR A 133 -9.09 20.84 0.16
CA TYR A 133 -9.00 21.14 -1.27
C TYR A 133 -10.37 21.09 -1.95
N TYR A 134 -11.17 20.06 -1.65
CA TYR A 134 -12.51 19.93 -2.22
C TYR A 134 -13.49 20.92 -1.61
N GLU A 135 -13.38 21.23 -0.31
CA GLU A 135 -14.19 22.25 0.35
C GLU A 135 -13.95 23.66 -0.22
N ARG A 136 -12.73 23.96 -0.69
CA ARG A 136 -12.44 25.24 -1.37
C ARG A 136 -12.89 25.31 -2.83
N ARG A 137 -13.26 24.18 -3.44
CA ARG A 137 -13.62 24.09 -4.88
C ARG A 137 -15.08 23.71 -5.12
N GLY A 138 -15.78 23.18 -4.11
CA GLY A 138 -17.23 22.99 -4.10
C GLY A 138 -17.93 24.25 -3.63
#